data_AF-A0A535LAG6-F1
#
_entry.id   AF-A0A535LAG6-F1
#
_cell.length_a   1.000
_cell.length_b   1.000
_cell.length_c   1.000
_cell.angle_alpha   90.00
_cell.angle_beta   90.00
_cell.angle_gamma   90.00
#
_symmetry.space_group_name_H-M   'P 1'
#
loop_
_entity.id
_entity.type
_entity.pdbx_description
1 polymer ?
#
loop_
_entity_poly.entity_id
_entity_poly.type
_entity_poly.pdbx_seq_one_letter_code
_entity_poly.pdbx_strand_id
1 'polypeptide(L)'
;MGFNAETLEQAVQGEPDWLLDRRRTALSSFERLPLPSRTDEEWRRTNLAGLDLPAYARFEQRNGHVPERSALPSGVIFEPLAIAAQRHASLIEPLLFSLVRADRDRFSALHAAFFTGGNFVYVPDGVTIDEPILGQHF
;
A
#
# COMPACT_ATOMS: atom_id res chain seq x y z
N MET A 1 -5.57 -15.94 14.49
CA MET A 1 -6.30 -14.69 14.16
C MET A 1 -5.73 -14.25 12.83
N GLY A 2 -6.55 -14.15 11.78
CA GLY A 2 -6.08 -13.91 10.41
C GLY A 2 -6.49 -12.53 9.89
N PHE A 3 -6.16 -12.22 8.64
CA PHE A 3 -6.57 -10.97 8.00
C PHE A 3 -8.10 -10.91 7.87
N ASN A 4 -8.72 -10.02 8.64
CA ASN A 4 -10.16 -9.81 8.72
C ASN A 4 -10.48 -8.36 9.15
N ALA A 5 -11.77 -8.04 9.25
CA ALA A 5 -12.23 -6.71 9.63
C ALA A 5 -11.71 -6.25 11.00
N GLU A 6 -11.69 -7.12 12.01
CA GLU A 6 -11.18 -6.78 13.34
C GLU A 6 -9.70 -6.40 13.29
N THR A 7 -8.86 -7.21 12.64
CA THR A 7 -7.43 -6.92 12.50
C THR A 7 -7.17 -5.68 11.67
N LEU A 8 -8.04 -5.37 10.69
CA LEU A 8 -7.93 -4.16 9.88
C LEU A 8 -8.16 -2.93 10.77
N GLU A 9 -9.28 -2.88 11.48
CA GLU A 9 -9.66 -1.75 12.35
C GLU A 9 -8.64 -1.54 13.48
N GLN A 10 -8.07 -2.61 14.04
CA GLN A 10 -6.98 -2.50 15.02
C GLN A 10 -5.71 -1.91 14.41
N ALA A 11 -5.44 -2.23 13.15
CA ALA A 11 -4.24 -1.82 12.45
C ALA A 11 -4.35 -0.47 11.76
N VAL A 12 -5.52 0.16 11.65
CA VAL A 12 -5.66 1.45 10.96
C VAL A 12 -6.21 2.48 11.93
N GLN A 13 -5.42 3.51 12.24
CA GLN A 13 -5.81 4.59 13.14
C GLN A 13 -5.35 5.93 12.58
N GLY A 14 -6.24 6.93 12.62
CA GLY A 14 -5.92 8.29 12.16
C GLY A 14 -5.80 8.45 10.64
N GLU A 15 -6.34 7.50 9.86
CA GLU A 15 -6.44 7.61 8.41
C GLU A 15 -7.68 8.43 8.00
N PRO A 16 -7.67 9.07 6.82
CA PRO A 16 -8.86 9.73 6.29
C PRO A 16 -9.92 8.71 5.86
N ASP A 17 -11.20 9.08 5.98
CA ASP A 17 -12.35 8.19 5.72
C ASP A 17 -12.29 7.52 4.33
N TRP A 18 -11.89 8.27 3.31
CA TRP A 18 -11.79 7.74 1.93
C TRP A 18 -10.80 6.57 1.81
N LEU A 19 -9.72 6.60 2.60
CA LEU A 19 -8.71 5.55 2.58
C LEU A 19 -9.20 4.33 3.34
N LEU A 20 -9.85 4.54 4.49
CA LEU A 20 -10.47 3.48 5.27
C LEU A 20 -11.52 2.72 4.45
N ASP A 21 -12.37 3.43 3.72
CA ASP A 21 -13.38 2.82 2.85
C ASP A 21 -12.75 1.99 1.73
N ARG A 22 -11.63 2.46 1.15
CA ARG A 22 -10.87 1.67 0.15
C ARG A 22 -10.27 0.42 0.75
N ARG A 23 -9.70 0.50 1.95
CA ARG A 23 -9.13 -0.66 2.65
C ARG A 23 -10.21 -1.70 2.96
N ARG A 24 -11.38 -1.28 3.43
CA ARG A 24 -12.55 -2.16 3.66
C ARG A 24 -13.01 -2.83 2.36
N THR A 25 -13.10 -2.07 1.27
CA THR A 25 -13.44 -2.61 -0.06
C THR A 25 -12.42 -3.64 -0.56
N ALA A 26 -11.14 -3.37 -0.35
CA ALA A 26 -10.05 -4.29 -0.67
C ALA A 26 -10.12 -5.57 0.19
N LEU A 27 -10.42 -5.45 1.49
CA LEU A 27 -10.60 -6.59 2.38
C LEU A 27 -11.74 -7.50 1.89
N SER A 28 -12.88 -6.95 1.50
CA SER A 28 -13.97 -7.73 0.92
C SER A 28 -13.56 -8.44 -0.37
N SER A 29 -12.65 -7.87 -1.15
CA SER A 29 -12.08 -8.52 -2.33
C SER A 29 -11.11 -9.64 -1.94
N PHE A 30 -10.27 -9.44 -0.93
CA PHE A 30 -9.36 -10.45 -0.39
C PHE A 30 -10.11 -11.70 0.12
N GLU A 31 -11.23 -11.49 0.82
CA GLU A 31 -12.06 -12.59 1.34
C GLU A 31 -12.69 -13.42 0.23
N ARG A 32 -13.08 -12.79 -0.89
CA ARG A 32 -13.75 -13.43 -2.03
C ARG A 32 -12.77 -14.10 -3.01
N LEU A 33 -11.63 -13.47 -3.28
CA LEU A 33 -10.69 -13.94 -4.31
C LEU A 33 -9.96 -15.21 -3.85
N PRO A 34 -9.82 -16.25 -4.69
CA PRO A 34 -9.08 -17.45 -4.32
C PRO A 34 -7.58 -17.16 -4.19
N LEU A 35 -6.86 -17.99 -3.43
CA LEU A 35 -5.40 -18.01 -3.55
C LEU A 35 -5.04 -18.42 -4.97
N PRO A 36 -4.03 -17.78 -5.59
CA PRO A 36 -3.57 -18.21 -6.88
C PRO A 36 -2.93 -19.60 -6.77
N SER A 37 -2.95 -20.29 -7.89
CA SER A 37 -2.58 -21.68 -8.04
C SER A 37 -1.52 -21.83 -9.12
N ARG A 38 -0.90 -23.01 -9.18
CA ARG A 38 0.12 -23.28 -10.21
C ARG A 38 -0.45 -23.44 -11.63
N THR A 39 -1.78 -23.42 -11.79
CA THR A 39 -2.41 -23.36 -13.11
C THR A 39 -2.55 -21.94 -13.63
N ASP A 40 -2.42 -20.93 -12.77
CA ASP A 40 -2.38 -19.53 -13.17
C ASP A 40 -0.99 -19.21 -13.77
N GLU A 41 -0.94 -18.61 -14.96
CA GLU A 41 0.34 -18.40 -15.68
C GLU A 41 1.35 -17.59 -14.86
N GLU A 42 0.87 -16.54 -14.15
CA GLU A 42 1.70 -15.71 -13.27
C GLU A 42 2.27 -16.49 -12.07
N TRP A 43 1.65 -17.60 -11.68
CA TRP A 43 1.99 -18.37 -10.47
C TRP A 43 2.50 -19.80 -10.77
N ARG A 44 2.60 -20.20 -12.04
CA ARG A 44 2.96 -21.57 -12.44
C ARG A 44 4.27 -22.11 -11.85
N ARG A 45 5.20 -21.21 -11.47
CA ARG A 45 6.50 -21.57 -10.87
C ARG A 45 6.57 -21.34 -9.35
N THR A 46 5.56 -20.73 -8.74
CA THR A 46 5.54 -20.39 -7.31
C THR A 46 4.61 -21.34 -6.57
N ASN A 47 5.11 -22.02 -5.53
CA ASN A 47 4.29 -22.91 -4.70
C ASN A 47 3.91 -22.22 -3.38
N LEU A 48 2.60 -22.07 -3.15
CA LEU A 48 2.06 -21.41 -1.96
C LEU A 48 1.61 -22.38 -0.86
N ALA A 49 1.76 -23.69 -1.03
CA ALA A 49 1.26 -24.69 -0.08
C ALA A 49 1.84 -24.53 1.35
N GLY A 50 3.02 -23.92 1.49
CA GLY A 50 3.65 -23.64 2.78
C GLY A 50 3.34 -22.27 3.37
N LEU A 51 2.54 -21.44 2.70
CA LEU A 51 2.24 -20.08 3.15
C LEU A 51 1.00 -20.07 4.05
N ASP A 52 1.21 -19.92 5.36
CA ASP A 52 0.15 -19.65 6.33
C ASP A 52 -0.07 -18.13 6.46
N LEU A 53 -0.90 -17.56 5.58
CA LEU A 53 -1.22 -16.11 5.62
C LEU A 53 -1.76 -15.65 6.99
N PRO A 54 -2.73 -16.34 7.63
CA PRO A 54 -3.22 -15.96 8.95
C PRO A 54 -2.13 -15.77 10.01
N ALA A 55 -1.01 -16.51 9.96
CA ALA A 55 0.08 -16.35 10.92
C ALA A 55 0.72 -14.94 10.90
N TYR A 56 0.57 -14.20 9.80
CA TYR A 56 1.16 -12.87 9.59
C TYR A 56 0.17 -11.71 9.76
N ALA A 57 -1.05 -11.99 10.22
CA ALA A 57 -2.07 -10.95 10.37
C ALA A 57 -1.82 -9.99 11.55
N ARG A 58 -0.78 -10.25 12.35
CA ARG A 58 -0.29 -9.33 13.38
C ARG A 58 0.90 -8.56 12.83
N PHE A 59 0.70 -7.28 12.59
CA PHE A 59 1.72 -6.37 12.08
C PHE A 59 1.53 -5.00 12.73
N GLU A 60 2.57 -4.17 12.70
CA GLU A 60 2.54 -2.80 13.19
C GLU A 60 2.43 -1.83 12.01
N GLN A 61 1.66 -0.75 12.18
CA GLN A 61 1.74 0.39 11.27
C GLN A 61 3.08 1.07 11.48
N ARG A 62 3.98 0.90 10.52
CA ARG A 62 5.31 1.49 10.58
C ARG A 62 5.35 2.92 10.05
N ASN A 63 4.29 3.37 9.35
CA ASN A 63 4.17 4.71 8.75
C ASN A 63 5.52 5.18 8.21
N GLY A 64 5.92 4.59 7.06
CA GLY A 64 7.27 4.57 6.50
C GLY A 64 8.20 5.76 6.81
N HIS A 65 9.51 5.50 6.85
CA HIS A 65 10.51 6.53 7.15
C HIS A 65 10.95 7.25 5.88
N VAL A 66 10.92 8.59 5.89
CA VAL A 66 11.65 9.39 4.89
C VAL A 66 13.06 9.60 5.44
N PRO A 67 14.12 9.10 4.79
CA PRO A 67 15.48 9.43 5.21
C PRO A 67 15.71 10.94 5.13
N GLU A 68 16.68 11.45 5.89
CA GLU A 68 17.05 12.88 5.91
C GLU A 68 17.16 13.42 4.48
N ARG A 69 16.38 14.46 4.21
CA ARG A 69 16.20 15.04 2.87
C ARG A 69 17.54 15.58 2.37
N SER A 70 18.01 15.12 1.20
CA SER A 70 18.69 16.04 0.29
C SER A 70 17.67 17.14 -0.06
N ALA A 71 18.11 18.39 -0.18
CA ALA A 71 17.21 19.52 -0.41
C ALA A 71 16.47 19.32 -1.75
N LEU A 72 15.23 18.83 -1.70
CA LEU A 72 14.42 18.63 -2.89
C LEU A 72 14.02 19.99 -3.50
N PRO A 73 13.92 20.09 -4.83
CA PRO A 73 13.44 21.30 -5.48
C PRO A 73 12.07 21.76 -4.95
N SER A 74 11.83 23.07 -5.03
CA SER A 74 10.56 23.65 -4.59
C SER A 74 9.37 23.01 -5.32
N GLY A 75 8.34 22.64 -4.56
CA GLY A 75 7.13 21.99 -5.09
C GLY A 75 7.19 20.47 -5.19
N VAL A 76 8.38 19.85 -5.09
CA VAL A 76 8.49 18.38 -5.01
C VAL A 76 7.98 17.91 -3.65
N ILE A 77 7.12 16.89 -3.66
CA ILE A 77 6.63 16.23 -2.45
C ILE A 77 7.31 14.86 -2.38
N PHE A 78 7.99 14.58 -1.27
CA PHE A 78 8.47 13.25 -0.92
C PHE A 78 8.19 13.01 0.56
N GLU A 79 7.25 12.12 0.84
CA GLU A 79 6.83 11.81 2.20
C GLU A 79 6.18 10.42 2.33
N PRO A 80 5.95 9.91 3.56
CA PRO A 80 5.31 8.62 3.75
C PRO A 80 3.89 8.66 3.20
N LEU A 81 3.46 7.60 2.51
CA LEU A 81 2.16 7.53 1.87
C LEU A 81 1.00 7.82 2.85
N ALA A 82 1.10 7.37 4.10
CA ALA A 82 0.09 7.63 5.13
C ALA A 82 -0.08 9.13 5.45
N ILE A 83 1.02 9.89 5.47
CA ILE A 83 1.02 11.34 5.67
C ILE A 83 0.50 12.05 4.43
N ALA A 84 0.96 11.60 3.26
CA ALA A 84 0.54 12.14 1.97
C ALA A 84 -0.96 11.98 1.76
N ALA A 85 -1.52 10.81 2.08
CA ALA A 85 -2.95 10.53 1.97
C ALA A 85 -3.81 11.53 2.79
N GLN A 86 -3.29 12.05 3.90
CA GLN A 86 -3.95 13.06 4.72
C GLN A 86 -3.76 14.48 4.13
N ARG A 87 -2.54 14.85 3.77
CA ARG A 87 -2.18 16.23 3.40
C ARG A 87 -2.44 16.57 1.93
N HIS A 88 -2.44 15.56 1.07
CA HIS A 88 -2.47 15.66 -0.39
C HIS A 88 -3.52 14.72 -1.01
N ALA A 89 -4.65 14.53 -0.32
CA ALA A 89 -5.72 13.61 -0.74
C ALA A 89 -6.14 13.82 -2.21
N SER A 90 -6.27 15.07 -2.66
CA SER A 90 -6.67 15.39 -4.06
C SER A 90 -5.69 14.88 -5.12
N LEU A 91 -4.41 14.70 -4.79
CA LEU A 91 -3.39 14.14 -5.69
C LEU A 91 -3.38 12.61 -5.63
N ILE A 92 -3.62 12.04 -4.45
CA ILE A 92 -3.39 10.61 -4.19
C ILE A 92 -4.63 9.78 -4.41
N GLU A 93 -5.77 10.24 -3.90
CA GLU A 93 -7.04 9.52 -4.00
C GLU A 93 -7.35 9.09 -5.45
N PRO A 94 -7.26 9.94 -6.49
CA PRO A 94 -7.53 9.48 -7.86
C PRO A 94 -6.51 8.46 -8.41
N LEU A 95 -5.32 8.35 -7.81
CA LEU A 95 -4.20 7.56 -8.33
C LEU A 95 -3.92 6.27 -7.54
N LEU A 96 -4.19 6.26 -6.23
CA LEU A 96 -3.85 5.13 -5.37
C LEU A 96 -4.69 3.90 -5.76
N PHE A 97 -4.00 2.81 -6.13
CA PHE A 97 -4.57 1.57 -6.67
C PHE A 97 -5.32 1.71 -8.02
N SER A 98 -5.05 2.76 -8.81
CA SER A 98 -5.61 2.88 -10.16
C SER A 98 -4.90 1.97 -11.18
N LEU A 99 -3.58 1.81 -11.06
CA LEU A 99 -2.76 0.96 -11.94
C LEU A 99 -2.75 -0.50 -11.51
N VAL A 100 -2.45 -0.76 -10.23
CA VAL A 100 -2.58 -2.09 -9.63
C VAL A 100 -3.87 -2.08 -8.82
N ARG A 101 -4.94 -2.57 -9.44
CA ARG A 101 -6.26 -2.58 -8.84
C ARG A 101 -6.31 -3.51 -7.63
N ALA A 102 -6.99 -3.07 -6.58
CA ALA A 102 -7.18 -3.85 -5.36
C ALA A 102 -7.97 -5.16 -5.58
N ASP A 103 -8.75 -5.27 -6.66
CA ASP A 103 -9.56 -6.45 -6.98
C ASP A 103 -8.91 -7.38 -8.01
N ARG A 104 -7.67 -7.12 -8.44
CA ARG A 104 -6.97 -7.91 -9.46
C ARG A 104 -6.77 -9.37 -9.03
N ASP A 105 -6.26 -9.57 -7.83
CA ASP A 105 -5.90 -10.86 -7.27
C ASP A 105 -5.86 -10.79 -5.74
N ARG A 106 -5.81 -11.94 -5.07
CA ARG A 106 -5.87 -12.00 -3.61
C ARG A 106 -4.72 -11.27 -2.91
N PHE A 107 -3.52 -11.23 -3.49
CA PHE A 107 -2.37 -10.53 -2.88
C PHE A 107 -2.44 -9.03 -3.12
N SER A 108 -2.91 -8.59 -4.29
CA SER A 108 -3.22 -7.17 -4.56
C SER A 108 -4.29 -6.64 -3.59
N ALA A 109 -5.33 -7.45 -3.34
CA ALA A 109 -6.37 -7.13 -2.36
C ALA A 109 -5.85 -7.07 -0.93
N LEU A 110 -5.01 -8.04 -0.54
CA LEU A 110 -4.35 -8.06 0.76
C LEU A 110 -3.48 -6.82 0.96
N HIS A 111 -2.66 -6.48 -0.03
CA HIS A 111 -1.81 -5.29 -0.01
C HIS A 111 -2.63 -4.01 0.10
N ALA A 112 -3.68 -3.86 -0.70
CA ALA A 112 -4.53 -2.66 -0.66
C ALA A 112 -5.29 -2.50 0.67
N ALA A 113 -5.69 -3.61 1.31
CA ALA A 113 -6.32 -3.57 2.62
C ALA A 113 -5.32 -3.26 3.74
N PHE A 114 -4.13 -3.88 3.73
CA PHE A 114 -3.25 -3.95 4.90
C PHE A 114 -1.85 -3.34 4.71
N PHE A 115 -1.60 -2.52 3.68
CA PHE A 115 -0.31 -1.83 3.58
C PHE A 115 -0.04 -0.98 4.82
N THR A 116 1.20 -1.05 5.32
CA THR A 116 1.65 -0.40 6.57
C THR A 116 2.62 0.75 6.34
N GLY A 117 3.01 0.94 5.08
CA GLY A 117 4.03 1.89 4.67
C GLY A 117 4.00 2.08 3.17
N GLY A 118 4.90 2.93 2.69
CA GLY A 118 4.95 3.36 1.31
C GLY A 118 5.45 4.79 1.25
N ASN A 119 5.95 5.19 0.09
CA ASN A 119 6.44 6.53 -0.17
C ASN A 119 5.60 7.15 -1.28
N PHE A 120 5.22 8.42 -1.10
CA PHE A 120 4.60 9.22 -2.13
C PHE A 120 5.62 10.22 -2.68
N VAL A 121 5.78 10.22 -4.00
CA VAL A 121 6.62 11.17 -4.72
C VAL A 121 5.75 11.90 -5.75
N TYR A 122 5.74 13.22 -5.68
CA TYR A 122 5.14 14.09 -6.69
C TYR A 122 6.19 15.08 -7.18
N VAL A 123 6.35 15.15 -8.50
CA VAL A 123 7.24 16.09 -9.19
C VAL A 123 6.37 17.00 -10.06
N PRO A 124 6.34 18.32 -9.81
CA PRO A 124 5.60 19.26 -10.65
C PRO A 124 6.10 19.25 -12.09
N ASP A 125 5.24 19.66 -13.01
CA ASP A 125 5.62 19.82 -14.42
C ASP A 125 6.79 20.80 -14.57
N GLY A 126 7.73 20.48 -15.46
CA GLY A 126 8.95 21.26 -15.69
C GLY A 126 10.01 21.19 -14.59
N VAL A 127 9.79 20.45 -13.49
CA VAL A 127 10.81 20.27 -12.43
C VAL A 127 11.67 19.05 -12.73
N THR A 128 12.99 19.22 -12.63
CA THR A 128 13.99 18.14 -12.72
C THR A 128 14.61 17.90 -11.35
N ILE A 129 14.84 16.63 -11.01
CA ILE A 129 15.59 16.22 -9.83
C ILE A 129 16.90 15.60 -10.32
N ASP A 130 18.01 16.29 -10.03
CA ASP A 130 19.33 15.88 -10.54
C ASP A 130 19.94 14.70 -9.77
N GLU A 131 19.55 14.55 -8.51
CA GLU A 131 20.00 13.47 -7.62
C GLU A 131 18.92 12.39 -7.43
N PRO A 132 19.31 11.11 -7.24
CA PRO A 132 18.35 10.05 -7.00
C PRO A 132 17.59 10.22 -5.68
N ILE A 133 16.29 9.96 -5.70
CA ILE A 133 15.49 9.82 -4.47
C ILE A 133 15.75 8.44 -3.89
N LEU A 134 16.22 8.40 -2.64
CA LEU A 134 16.43 7.16 -1.90
C LEU A 134 15.23 6.88 -0.99
N GLY A 135 14.41 5.90 -1.39
CA GLY A 135 13.39 5.31 -0.51
C GLY A 135 13.98 4.15 0.28
N GLN A 136 13.78 4.12 1.60
CA GLN A 136 14.20 3.02 2.46
C GLN A 136 12.99 2.19 2.91
N HIS A 137 13.15 0.87 2.92
CA HIS A 137 12.16 -0.09 3.42
C HIS A 137 12.84 -1.01 4.43
N PHE A 138 12.28 -1.11 5.64
CA PHE A 138 12.82 -1.87 6.79
C PHE A 138 11.81 -2.90 7.31
#